data_AF-A0A2N2EMA5-F1
#
_entry.id   AF-A0A2N2EMA5-F1
#
_cell.length_a   1.000
_cell.length_b   1.000
_cell.length_c   1.000
_cell.angle_alpha   90.00
_cell.angle_beta   90.00
_cell.angle_gamma   90.00
#
_symmetry.space_group_name_H-M   'P 1'
#
loop_
_entity.id
_entity.type
_entity.pdbx_description
1 polymer ?
#
loop_
_entity_poly.entity_id
_entity_poly.type
_entity_poly.pdbx_seq_one_letter_code
_entity_poly.pdbx_strand_id
1 'polypeptide(L)'
;MPPQIAALIEKATAYFKDLFANVVIIYGEKGIEPFKRPLVIAVPSLLILYAGVYSPISGKLSRTVRGIDNMTVVSNYAEEYEGVKARVSGLHRRLPLLKDKDDWLSYIINSSAKSAGVSVESQSAQRETEIGSYLVVSREVSTVTTYHKVGKWLAE
;
A
#
# COMPACT_ATOMS: atom_id res chain seq x y z
N MET A 1 8.20 30.32 -23.20
CA MET A 1 9.43 29.54 -23.49
C MET A 1 10.58 30.54 -23.67
N PRO A 2 11.78 30.31 -23.11
CA PRO A 2 12.89 31.25 -23.23
C PRO A 2 13.22 31.54 -24.71
N PRO A 3 13.49 32.81 -25.10
CA PRO A 3 13.67 33.21 -26.50
C PRO A 3 14.86 32.50 -27.18
N GLN A 4 15.88 32.11 -26.42
CA GLN A 4 17.04 31.37 -26.89
C GLN A 4 16.71 29.93 -27.29
N ILE A 5 15.76 29.29 -26.59
CA ILE A 5 15.32 27.91 -26.88
C ILE A 5 14.45 27.89 -28.13
N ALA A 6 13.59 28.88 -28.31
CA ALA A 6 12.76 29.01 -29.51
C ALA A 6 13.60 29.17 -30.78
N ALA A 7 14.64 30.02 -30.74
CA ALA A 7 15.55 30.22 -31.87
C ALA A 7 16.40 28.97 -32.20
N LEU A 8 16.77 28.17 -31.19
CA LEU A 8 17.46 26.89 -31.38
C LEU A 8 16.54 25.84 -32.04
N ILE A 9 15.30 25.74 -31.59
CA ILE A 9 14.30 24.84 -32.17
C ILE A 9 14.05 25.21 -33.64
N GLU A 10 13.87 26.50 -33.93
CA GLU A 10 13.63 26.97 -35.30
C GLU A 10 14.80 26.63 -36.22
N LYS A 11 16.05 26.90 -35.80
CA LYS A 11 17.26 26.50 -36.55
C LYS A 11 17.35 24.99 -36.75
N ALA A 12 17.04 24.19 -35.72
CA ALA A 12 17.03 22.74 -35.84
C ALA A 12 15.98 22.28 -36.86
N THR A 13 14.75 22.79 -36.78
CA THR A 13 13.69 22.42 -37.73
C THR A 13 14.03 22.82 -39.17
N ALA A 14 14.61 24.00 -39.39
CA ALA A 14 15.05 24.45 -40.71
C ALA A 14 16.16 23.56 -41.27
N TYR A 15 17.16 23.23 -40.44
CA TYR A 15 18.24 22.32 -40.81
C TYR A 15 17.71 20.93 -41.19
N PHE A 16 16.79 20.37 -40.41
CA PHE A 16 16.19 19.06 -40.73
C PHE A 16 15.34 19.09 -42.00
N LYS A 17 14.60 20.17 -42.26
CA LYS A 17 13.84 20.33 -43.50
C LYS A 17 14.75 20.40 -44.73
N ASP A 18 15.82 21.17 -44.64
CA ASP A 18 16.81 21.29 -45.71
C ASP A 18 17.53 19.96 -45.96
N LEU A 19 17.94 19.27 -44.89
CA LEU A 19 18.55 17.95 -44.97
C LEU A 19 17.59 16.93 -45.59
N PHE A 20 16.31 16.96 -45.25
CA PHE A 20 15.30 16.08 -45.84
C PHE A 20 15.07 16.37 -47.32
N ALA A 21 14.99 17.64 -47.71
CA ALA A 21 14.87 18.04 -49.11
C ALA A 21 16.08 17.55 -49.94
N ASN A 22 17.28 17.75 -49.42
CA ASN A 22 18.52 17.27 -50.04
C ASN A 22 18.55 15.74 -50.16
N VAL A 23 18.12 15.01 -49.13
CA VAL A 23 18.02 13.54 -49.16
C VAL A 23 17.06 13.06 -50.25
N VAL A 24 15.89 13.69 -50.38
CA VAL A 24 14.90 13.33 -51.40
C VAL A 24 15.43 13.58 -52.81
N ILE A 25 16.08 14.73 -53.04
CA ILE A 25 16.71 15.07 -54.33
C ILE A 25 17.79 14.05 -54.68
N ILE A 26 18.71 13.77 -53.76
CA ILE A 26 19.80 12.81 -53.97
C ILE A 26 19.28 11.40 -54.23
N TYR A 27 18.22 10.99 -53.53
CA TYR A 27 17.58 9.69 -53.75
C TYR A 27 16.90 9.62 -55.11
N GLY A 28 16.26 10.70 -55.57
CA GLY A 28 15.67 10.79 -56.90
C GLY A 28 16.70 10.70 -58.03
N GLU A 29 17.88 11.29 -57.86
CA GLU A 29 18.92 11.32 -58.90
C GLU A 29 19.83 10.09 -58.91
N LYS A 30 20.18 9.55 -57.74
CA LYS A 30 21.22 8.52 -57.57
C LYS A 30 20.72 7.23 -56.92
N GLY A 31 19.43 7.15 -56.61
CA GLY A 31 18.83 6.01 -55.94
C GLY A 31 19.41 5.76 -54.54
N ILE A 32 19.43 4.50 -54.11
CA ILE A 32 19.85 4.10 -52.76
C ILE A 32 21.39 3.99 -52.59
N GLU A 33 22.15 4.02 -53.68
CA GLU A 33 23.59 3.79 -53.70
C GLU A 33 24.40 4.67 -52.73
N PRO A 34 24.19 6.01 -52.68
CA PRO A 34 24.91 6.88 -51.74
C PRO A 34 24.50 6.66 -50.28
N PHE A 35 23.34 6.05 -50.01
CA PHE A 35 22.83 5.82 -48.65
C PHE A 35 23.27 4.49 -48.06
N LYS A 36 23.70 3.51 -48.87
CA LYS A 36 24.13 2.18 -48.41
C LYS A 36 25.23 2.27 -47.35
N ARG A 37 26.31 3.02 -47.61
CA ARG A 37 27.45 3.14 -46.67
C ARG A 37 27.08 3.85 -45.36
N PRO A 38 26.44 5.03 -45.39
CA PRO A 38 25.95 5.67 -44.17
C PRO A 38 25.00 4.79 -43.37
N LEU A 39 24.07 4.08 -44.03
CA LEU A 39 23.07 3.24 -43.37
C LEU A 39 23.70 2.03 -42.68
N VAL A 40 24.69 1.39 -43.32
CA VAL A 40 25.46 0.28 -42.73
C VAL A 40 26.24 0.72 -41.49
N ILE A 41 26.63 1.99 -41.37
CA ILE A 41 27.33 2.52 -40.18
C ILE A 41 26.33 3.03 -39.13
N ALA A 42 25.28 3.72 -39.58
CA ALA A 42 24.27 4.35 -38.71
C ALA A 42 23.39 3.33 -37.99
N VAL A 43 23.00 2.24 -38.66
CA VAL A 43 22.11 1.23 -38.05
C VAL A 43 22.77 0.52 -36.86
N PRO A 44 24.00 -0.03 -36.98
CA PRO A 44 24.67 -0.66 -35.83
C PRO A 44 24.97 0.34 -34.71
N SER A 45 25.38 1.58 -35.05
CA SER A 45 25.67 2.59 -34.03
C SER A 45 24.42 3.00 -33.25
N LEU A 46 23.27 3.15 -33.91
CA LEU A 46 21.98 3.39 -33.25
C LEU A 46 21.57 2.22 -32.36
N LEU A 47 21.76 0.97 -32.82
CA LEU A 47 21.47 -0.22 -32.02
C LEU A 47 22.35 -0.30 -30.77
N ILE A 48 23.65 0.01 -30.89
CA ILE A 48 24.57 0.06 -29.76
C ILE A 48 24.15 1.14 -28.75
N LEU A 49 23.77 2.32 -29.24
CA LEU A 49 23.33 3.42 -28.37
C LEU A 49 22.01 3.06 -27.65
N TYR A 50 21.07 2.47 -28.36
CA TYR A 50 19.80 2.03 -27.79
C TYR A 50 19.98 0.92 -26.74
N ALA A 51 20.75 -0.12 -27.09
CA ALA A 51 20.98 -1.26 -26.20
C ALA A 51 21.89 -0.91 -25.02
N GLY A 52 22.93 -0.11 -25.24
CA GLY A 52 23.94 0.22 -24.24
C GLY A 52 23.55 1.36 -23.30
N VAL A 53 22.76 2.33 -23.78
CA VAL A 53 22.41 3.51 -22.99
C VAL A 53 20.92 3.51 -22.64
N TYR A 54 20.05 3.45 -23.64
CA TYR A 54 18.61 3.67 -23.42
C TYR A 54 17.94 2.51 -22.66
N SER A 55 18.22 1.27 -23.07
CA SER A 55 17.66 0.07 -22.44
C SER A 55 17.96 -0.04 -20.94
N PRO A 56 19.23 0.03 -20.47
CA PRO A 56 19.51 -0.07 -19.04
C PRO A 56 18.96 1.11 -18.22
N ILE A 57 18.90 2.32 -18.79
CA ILE A 57 18.33 3.49 -18.11
C ILE A 57 16.81 3.32 -17.91
N SER A 58 16.09 2.88 -18.94
CA SER A 58 14.65 2.62 -18.84
C SER A 58 14.33 1.53 -17.82
N GLY A 59 15.15 0.47 -17.77
CA GLY A 59 15.04 -0.59 -16.77
C GLY A 59 15.27 -0.09 -15.34
N LYS A 60 16.29 0.76 -15.11
CA LYS A 60 16.54 1.38 -13.80
C LYS A 60 15.38 2.28 -13.38
N LEU A 61 14.89 3.13 -14.28
CA LEU A 61 13.77 4.03 -14.00
C LEU A 61 12.50 3.26 -13.62
N SER A 62 12.16 2.21 -14.38
CA SER A 62 11.00 1.37 -14.07
C SER A 62 11.11 0.71 -12.69
N ARG A 63 12.31 0.22 -12.32
CA ARG A 63 12.55 -0.33 -10.98
C ARG A 63 12.38 0.71 -9.88
N THR A 64 12.90 1.92 -10.08
CA THR A 64 12.74 3.02 -9.10
C THR A 64 11.29 3.42 -8.94
N VAL A 65 10.54 3.56 -10.04
CA VAL A 65 9.09 3.88 -9.99
C VAL A 65 8.33 2.80 -9.23
N ARG A 66 8.58 1.52 -9.49
CA ARG A 66 7.97 0.41 -8.73
C ARG A 66 8.37 0.42 -7.25
N GLY A 67 9.62 0.77 -6.95
CA GLY A 67 10.08 0.91 -5.57
C GLY A 67 9.34 2.01 -4.81
N ILE A 68 9.14 3.16 -5.45
CA ILE A 68 8.38 4.29 -4.88
C ILE A 68 6.91 3.90 -4.66
N ASP A 69 6.29 3.24 -5.64
CA ASP A 69 4.90 2.81 -5.54
C ASP A 69 4.68 1.85 -4.36
N ASN A 70 5.55 0.84 -4.24
CA ASN A 70 5.53 -0.09 -3.11
C ASN A 70 5.75 0.62 -1.76
N MET A 71 6.71 1.55 -1.67
CA MET A 71 6.94 2.32 -0.45
C MET A 71 5.75 3.22 -0.09
N THR A 72 5.09 3.79 -1.10
CA THR A 72 3.89 4.62 -0.90
C THR A 72 2.75 3.79 -0.32
N VAL A 73 2.48 2.61 -0.90
CA VAL A 73 1.49 1.66 -0.38
C VAL A 73 1.81 1.27 1.06
N VAL A 74 3.05 0.90 1.36
CA VAL A 74 3.45 0.53 2.73
C VAL A 74 3.28 1.71 3.69
N SER A 75 3.67 2.92 3.30
CA SER A 75 3.55 4.10 4.15
C SER A 75 2.10 4.47 4.45
N ASN A 76 1.19 4.30 3.47
CA ASN A 76 -0.23 4.61 3.62
C ASN A 76 -0.90 3.70 4.66
N TYR A 77 -0.48 2.44 4.76
CA TYR A 77 -1.07 1.48 5.71
C TYR A 77 -0.24 1.30 6.99
N ALA A 78 0.97 1.84 7.08
CA ALA A 78 1.85 1.65 8.24
C ALA A 78 1.23 2.16 9.54
N GLU A 79 0.59 3.32 9.50
CA GLU A 79 -0.08 3.91 10.67
C GLU A 79 -1.30 3.07 11.09
N GLU A 80 -2.07 2.56 10.12
CA GLU A 80 -3.20 1.67 10.41
C GLU A 80 -2.73 0.35 11.04
N TYR A 81 -1.67 -0.26 10.51
CA TYR A 81 -1.09 -1.48 11.07
C TYR A 81 -0.58 -1.28 12.50
N GLU A 82 0.18 -0.21 12.76
CA GLU A 82 0.64 0.11 14.12
C GLU A 82 -0.54 0.44 15.04
N GLY A 83 -1.57 1.13 14.56
CA GLY A 83 -2.80 1.40 15.30
C GLY A 83 -3.56 0.13 15.67
N VAL A 84 -3.75 -0.80 14.72
CA VAL A 84 -4.39 -2.10 14.96
C VAL A 84 -3.57 -2.93 15.93
N LYS A 85 -2.26 -3.01 15.73
CA LYS A 85 -1.33 -3.72 16.62
C LYS A 85 -1.35 -3.15 18.04
N ALA A 86 -1.39 -1.83 18.19
CA ALA A 86 -1.52 -1.17 19.49
C ALA A 86 -2.84 -1.54 20.16
N ARG A 87 -3.97 -1.49 19.44
CA ARG A 87 -5.29 -1.90 19.95
C ARG A 87 -5.33 -3.36 20.38
N VAL A 88 -4.83 -4.27 19.53
CA VAL A 88 -4.77 -5.71 19.82
C VAL A 88 -3.86 -5.99 21.02
N SER A 89 -2.70 -5.35 21.10
CA SER A 89 -1.79 -5.50 22.25
C SER A 89 -2.41 -4.98 23.55
N GLY A 90 -3.19 -3.89 23.48
CA GLY A 90 -3.94 -3.35 24.61
C GLY A 90 -5.02 -4.32 25.09
N LEU A 91 -5.73 -4.97 24.16
CA LEU A 91 -6.72 -6.00 24.49
C LEU A 91 -6.05 -7.25 25.06
N HIS A 92 -4.95 -7.72 24.47
CA HIS A 92 -4.18 -8.87 24.99
C HIS A 92 -3.67 -8.65 26.41
N ARG A 93 -3.26 -7.42 26.76
CA ARG A 93 -2.84 -7.08 28.14
C ARG A 93 -3.98 -7.16 29.16
N ARG A 94 -5.24 -7.06 28.72
CA ARG A 94 -6.42 -7.16 29.59
C ARG A 94 -6.90 -8.61 29.74
N LEU A 95 -6.41 -9.53 28.92
CA LEU A 95 -6.74 -10.94 29.02
C LEU A 95 -6.02 -11.58 30.21
N PRO A 96 -6.67 -12.53 30.89
CA PRO A 96 -6.06 -13.25 32.00
C PRO A 96 -5.02 -14.24 31.46
N LEU A 97 -4.14 -14.68 32.35
CA LEU A 97 -3.34 -15.87 32.09
C LEU A 97 -4.28 -17.07 31.95
N LEU A 98 -3.91 -18.05 31.11
CA LEU A 98 -4.71 -19.27 30.86
C LEU A 98 -5.12 -20.01 32.14
N LYS A 99 -4.33 -19.90 33.21
CA LYS A 99 -4.60 -20.51 34.51
C LYS A 99 -5.77 -19.85 35.25
N ASP A 100 -5.99 -18.56 35.06
CA ASP A 100 -6.98 -17.77 35.80
C ASP A 100 -8.25 -17.52 34.97
N LYS A 101 -8.41 -18.25 33.86
CA LYS A 101 -9.50 -18.04 32.89
C LYS A 101 -10.90 -18.24 33.50
N ASP A 102 -11.03 -19.17 34.45
CA ASP A 102 -12.33 -19.60 34.99
C ASP A 102 -12.96 -18.55 35.93
N ASP A 103 -12.11 -17.82 36.64
CA ASP A 103 -12.50 -16.78 37.61
C ASP A 103 -12.50 -15.38 37.00
N TRP A 104 -11.70 -15.16 35.95
CA TRP A 104 -11.56 -13.85 35.33
C TRP A 104 -12.88 -13.31 34.79
N LEU A 105 -13.64 -14.10 34.03
CA LEU A 105 -14.90 -13.63 33.47
C LEU A 105 -15.92 -13.29 34.58
N SER A 106 -15.98 -14.12 35.63
CA SER A 106 -16.81 -13.85 36.82
C SER A 106 -16.40 -12.55 37.51
N TYR A 107 -15.10 -12.31 37.64
CA TYR A 107 -14.56 -11.10 38.24
C TYR A 107 -14.93 -9.85 37.41
N ILE A 108 -14.79 -9.90 36.09
CA ILE A 108 -15.15 -8.80 35.20
C ILE A 108 -16.65 -8.50 35.26
N ILE A 109 -17.50 -9.53 35.21
CA ILE A 109 -18.96 -9.39 35.32
C ILE A 109 -19.34 -8.77 36.66
N ASN A 110 -18.80 -9.27 37.77
CA ASN A 110 -19.15 -8.77 39.10
C ASN A 110 -18.60 -7.37 39.38
N SER A 111 -17.38 -7.05 38.90
CA SER A 111 -16.78 -5.73 39.08
C SER A 111 -17.51 -4.65 38.28
N SER A 112 -17.86 -4.94 37.02
CA SER A 112 -18.66 -4.03 36.17
C SER A 112 -20.11 -3.90 36.64
N ALA A 113 -20.73 -4.99 37.11
CA ALA A 113 -22.07 -4.92 37.69
C ALA A 113 -22.06 -4.03 38.94
N LYS A 114 -21.02 -4.13 39.77
CA LYS A 114 -20.87 -3.32 40.98
C LYS A 114 -20.63 -1.84 40.68
N SER A 115 -19.83 -1.49 39.65
CA SER A 115 -19.66 -0.07 39.23
C SER A 115 -20.96 0.54 38.73
N ALA A 116 -21.78 -0.24 38.04
CA ALA A 116 -23.09 0.18 37.54
C ALA A 116 -24.22 0.12 38.59
N GLY A 117 -23.97 -0.43 39.78
CA GLY A 117 -24.97 -0.59 40.84
C GLY A 117 -26.04 -1.65 40.53
N VAL A 118 -25.64 -2.70 39.79
CA VAL A 118 -26.44 -3.87 39.41
C VAL A 118 -26.04 -5.06 40.30
N SER A 119 -27.04 -5.81 40.79
CA SER A 119 -26.82 -7.03 41.58
C SER A 119 -26.98 -8.26 40.69
N VAL A 120 -25.94 -9.09 40.59
CA VAL A 120 -25.99 -10.35 39.84
C VAL A 120 -26.62 -11.43 40.72
N GLU A 121 -27.70 -12.07 40.25
CA GLU A 121 -28.42 -13.08 41.02
C GLU A 121 -27.90 -14.49 40.74
N SER A 122 -27.61 -14.79 39.47
CA SER A 122 -27.06 -16.07 39.08
C SER A 122 -26.17 -15.91 37.84
N GLN A 123 -25.17 -16.80 37.75
CA GLN A 123 -24.29 -16.93 36.61
C GLN A 123 -24.25 -18.41 36.20
N SER A 124 -24.33 -18.68 34.89
CA SER A 124 -24.20 -20.04 34.38
C SER A 124 -22.76 -20.56 34.50
N ALA A 125 -22.61 -21.87 34.30
CA ALA A 125 -21.30 -22.44 33.99
C ALA A 125 -20.71 -21.75 32.75
N GLN A 126 -19.38 -21.63 32.74
CA GLN A 126 -18.62 -21.06 31.64
C GLN A 126 -18.68 -21.99 30.43
N ARG A 127 -19.07 -21.45 29.27
CA ARG A 127 -19.03 -22.14 27.98
C ARG A 127 -17.82 -21.66 27.20
N GLU A 128 -17.00 -22.60 26.74
CA GLU A 128 -15.81 -22.33 25.96
C GLU A 128 -16.01 -22.81 24.53
N THR A 129 -15.63 -21.99 23.57
CA THR A 129 -15.72 -22.31 22.14
C THR A 129 -14.47 -21.82 21.46
N GLU A 130 -13.78 -22.72 20.76
CA GLU A 130 -12.63 -22.36 19.95
C GLU A 130 -13.10 -21.80 18.61
N ILE A 131 -12.71 -20.56 18.32
CA ILE A 131 -12.98 -19.89 17.05
C ILE A 131 -11.63 -19.47 16.46
N GLY A 132 -11.16 -20.25 15.48
CA GLY A 132 -9.84 -20.04 14.87
C GLY A 132 -8.71 -20.24 15.88
N SER A 133 -7.91 -19.20 16.11
CA SER A 133 -6.81 -19.20 17.09
C SER A 133 -7.19 -18.66 18.47
N TYR A 134 -8.48 -18.42 18.73
CA TYR A 134 -8.96 -17.82 19.97
C TYR A 134 -9.87 -18.78 20.73
N LEU A 135 -9.69 -18.82 22.06
CA LEU A 135 -10.63 -19.46 22.98
C LEU A 135 -11.65 -18.42 23.44
N VAL A 136 -12.88 -18.51 22.92
CA VAL A 136 -13.98 -17.63 23.30
C VAL A 136 -14.67 -18.21 24.52
N VAL A 137 -14.84 -17.36 25.52
CA VAL A 137 -15.43 -17.71 26.80
C VAL A 137 -16.72 -16.92 27.00
N SER A 138 -17.81 -17.61 27.31
CA SER A 138 -19.14 -17.00 27.49
C SER A 138 -19.86 -17.53 28.73
N ARG A 139 -20.72 -16.69 29.31
CA ARG A 139 -21.58 -17.01 30.46
C ARG A 139 -22.93 -16.31 30.30
N GLU A 140 -23.98 -16.98 30.73
CA GLU A 140 -25.31 -16.40 30.87
C GLU A 140 -25.44 -15.82 32.28
N VAL A 141 -25.93 -14.58 32.39
CA VAL A 141 -26.04 -13.85 33.65
C VAL A 141 -27.49 -13.41 33.84
N SER A 142 -28.06 -13.73 35.00
CA SER A 142 -29.39 -13.23 35.39
C SER A 142 -29.26 -12.16 36.47
N THR A 143 -29.99 -11.07 36.29
CA THR A 143 -30.02 -9.93 37.23
C THR A 143 -31.40 -9.30 37.26
N VAL A 144 -31.80 -8.82 38.44
CA VAL A 144 -32.98 -7.96 38.61
C VAL A 144 -32.51 -6.55 38.89
N THR A 145 -32.80 -5.63 37.97
CA THR A 145 -32.44 -4.23 38.09
C THR A 145 -33.32 -3.36 37.18
N THR A 146 -33.19 -2.05 37.30
CA THR A 146 -33.93 -1.05 36.52
C THR A 146 -33.28 -0.81 35.17
N TYR A 147 -34.10 -0.56 34.14
CA TYR A 147 -33.64 -0.37 32.75
C TYR A 147 -32.47 0.61 32.59
N HIS A 148 -32.48 1.76 33.26
CA HIS A 148 -31.40 2.75 33.18
C HIS A 148 -30.05 2.22 33.70
N LYS A 149 -30.05 1.36 34.72
CA LYS A 149 -28.82 0.75 35.26
C LYS A 149 -28.29 -0.34 34.35
N VAL A 150 -29.17 -1.15 33.75
CA VAL A 150 -28.78 -2.13 32.73
C VAL A 150 -28.15 -1.44 31.52
N GLY A 151 -28.80 -0.38 31.03
CA GLY A 151 -28.28 0.39 29.89
C GLY A 151 -26.93 1.01 30.19
N LYS A 152 -26.74 1.55 31.41
CA LYS A 152 -25.43 2.04 31.85
C LYS A 152 -24.38 0.93 31.93
N TRP A 153 -24.75 -0.24 32.44
CA TRP A 153 -23.84 -1.38 32.57
C TRP A 153 -23.40 -1.95 31.23
N LEU A 154 -24.31 -2.05 30.24
CA LEU A 154 -23.99 -2.55 28.89
C LEU A 154 -23.14 -1.57 28.06
N ALA A 155 -23.07 -0.30 28.46
CA ALA A 155 -22.32 0.74 27.77
C ALA A 155 -20.87 0.90 28.26
N GLU A 156 -20.52 0.28 29.40
CA GLU A 156 -19.13 0.18 29.90
C GLU A 156 -18.34 -0.92 29.15
#